data_AF-A0A971QAN8-F1
#
_entry.id   AF-A0A971QAN8-F1
#
_cell.length_a   1.000
_cell.length_b   1.000
_cell.length_c   1.000
_cell.angle_alpha   90.00
_cell.angle_beta   90.00
_cell.angle_gamma   90.00
#
_symmetry.space_group_name_H-M   'P 1'
#
loop_
_entity.id
_entity.type
_entity.pdbx_description
1 polymer ?
#
loop_
_entity_poly.entity_id
_entity_poly.type
_entity_poly.pdbx_seq_one_letter_code
_entity_poly.pdbx_strand_id
1 'polypeptide(L)'
;MTELRKSPDALVDEVRPQVLTLRLIIGAMAFGEVVFLIVALSMGPLASEAVALRMLEVMAAVSVAAPIVGGVVLRSLERRKVGGQESVSAAAVKVFSFRVIGSALAEGTGMFMLVVILLGGNAGLLLPLWLVTLVCLAFQWPSGRRIVEAWQSGKQPHRR
;
A
#
# COMPACT_ATOMS: atom_id res chain seq x y z
N MET A 1 -7.71 26.99 16.93
CA MET A 1 -8.34 26.33 18.11
C MET A 1 -9.74 25.79 17.86
N THR A 2 -10.42 26.14 16.75
CA THR A 2 -11.80 25.73 16.42
C THR A 2 -11.99 24.26 16.05
N GLU A 3 -11.01 23.62 15.39
CA GLU A 3 -11.10 22.21 14.95
C GLU A 3 -11.04 21.18 16.09
N LEU A 4 -10.36 21.50 17.20
CA LEU A 4 -10.30 20.63 18.40
C LEU A 4 -11.63 20.56 19.15
N ARG A 5 -12.59 21.42 18.79
CA ARG A 5 -13.93 21.47 19.37
C ARG A 5 -14.96 20.65 18.59
N LYS A 6 -14.60 20.16 17.39
CA LYS A 6 -15.45 19.28 16.56
C LYS A 6 -15.48 17.88 17.19
N SER A 7 -16.62 17.20 17.09
CA SER A 7 -16.71 15.79 17.49
C SER A 7 -15.82 14.93 16.60
N PRO A 8 -15.30 13.79 17.09
CA PRO A 8 -14.51 12.85 16.28
C PRO A 8 -15.21 12.43 14.99
N ASP A 9 -16.53 12.25 15.03
CA ASP A 9 -17.32 11.85 13.86
C ASP A 9 -17.38 12.96 12.80
N ALA A 10 -17.51 14.22 13.21
CA ALA A 10 -17.48 15.36 12.29
C ALA A 10 -16.12 15.49 11.57
N LEU A 11 -15.02 15.17 12.25
CA LEU A 11 -13.68 15.13 11.65
C LEU A 11 -13.51 13.95 10.68
N VAL A 12 -14.13 12.80 10.98
CA VAL A 12 -14.13 11.64 10.08
C VAL A 12 -14.91 11.93 8.80
N ASP A 13 -16.05 12.62 8.91
CA ASP A 13 -16.85 13.01 7.76
C ASP A 13 -16.12 14.00 6.84
N GLU A 14 -15.32 14.91 7.42
CA GLU A 14 -14.51 15.86 6.67
C GLU A 14 -13.44 15.20 5.78
N VAL A 15 -12.89 14.06 6.22
CA VAL A 15 -11.87 13.29 5.46
C VAL A 15 -12.47 12.14 4.65
N ARG A 16 -13.79 11.95 4.69
CA ARG A 16 -14.51 10.85 4.05
C ARG A 16 -14.29 10.79 2.53
N PRO A 17 -14.30 11.91 1.77
CA PRO A 17 -14.07 11.87 0.33
C PRO A 17 -12.68 11.33 -0.04
N GLN A 18 -11.64 11.74 0.71
CA GLN A 18 -10.26 11.30 0.51
C GLN A 18 -10.10 9.81 0.83
N VAL A 19 -10.72 9.35 1.92
CA VAL A 19 -10.73 7.93 2.30
C VAL A 19 -11.42 7.09 1.23
N LEU A 20 -12.57 7.53 0.72
CA LEU A 20 -13.31 6.80 -0.31
C LEU A 20 -12.50 6.70 -1.61
N THR A 21 -11.91 7.81 -2.04
CA THR A 21 -11.02 7.85 -3.22
C THR A 21 -9.87 6.87 -3.08
N LEU A 22 -9.21 6.85 -1.92
CA LEU A 22 -8.08 5.97 -1.67
C LEU A 22 -8.49 4.48 -1.63
N ARG A 23 -9.68 4.16 -1.09
CA ARG A 23 -10.23 2.79 -1.15
C ARG A 23 -10.49 2.34 -2.58
N LEU A 24 -11.01 3.23 -3.42
CA LEU A 24 -11.25 2.93 -4.83
C LEU A 24 -9.93 2.66 -5.56
N ILE A 25 -8.90 3.48 -5.32
CA ILE A 25 -7.56 3.29 -5.91
C ILE A 25 -6.97 1.93 -5.49
N ILE A 26 -6.96 1.64 -4.19
CA ILE A 26 -6.41 0.38 -3.66
C ILE A 26 -7.22 -0.82 -4.14
N GLY A 27 -8.55 -0.70 -4.18
CA GLY A 27 -9.43 -1.72 -4.72
C GLY A 27 -9.18 -1.99 -6.20
N ALA A 28 -8.96 -0.94 -7.01
CA ALA A 28 -8.64 -1.07 -8.42
C ALA A 28 -7.27 -1.73 -8.64
N MET A 29 -6.25 -1.35 -7.85
CA MET A 29 -4.93 -1.99 -7.85
C MET A 29 -5.03 -3.50 -7.55
N ALA A 30 -5.70 -3.85 -6.45
CA ALA A 30 -5.88 -5.26 -6.05
C ALA A 30 -6.65 -6.05 -7.10
N PHE A 31 -7.71 -5.47 -7.67
CA PHE A 31 -8.49 -6.09 -8.73
C PHE A 31 -7.63 -6.33 -9.98
N GLY A 32 -6.80 -5.36 -10.37
CA GLY A 32 -5.88 -5.48 -11.49
C GLY A 32 -4.91 -6.66 -11.33
N GLU A 33 -4.29 -6.81 -10.15
CA GLU A 33 -3.41 -7.95 -9.87
C GLU A 33 -4.15 -9.29 -9.95
N VAL A 34 -5.35 -9.39 -9.37
CA VAL A 34 -6.12 -10.63 -9.39
C VAL A 34 -6.51 -11.01 -10.83
N VAL A 35 -6.95 -10.05 -11.63
CA VAL A 35 -7.25 -10.28 -13.05
C VAL A 35 -6.00 -10.71 -13.79
N PHE A 36 -4.86 -10.06 -13.55
CA PHE A 36 -3.60 -10.43 -14.20
C PHE A 36 -3.14 -11.83 -13.79
N LEU A 37 -3.30 -12.22 -12.52
CA LEU A 37 -3.00 -13.58 -12.06
C LEU A 37 -3.85 -14.61 -12.80
N ILE A 38 -5.16 -14.37 -12.96
CA ILE A 38 -6.06 -15.26 -13.71
C ILE A 38 -5.55 -15.43 -15.14
N VAL A 39 -5.19 -14.33 -15.81
CA VAL A 39 -4.62 -14.37 -17.16
C VAL A 39 -3.31 -15.14 -17.17
N ALA A 40 -2.41 -14.88 -16.23
CA ALA A 40 -1.09 -15.49 -16.18
C ALA A 40 -1.16 -17.02 -16.02
N LEU A 41 -2.06 -17.49 -15.15
CA LEU A 41 -2.30 -18.93 -14.95
C LEU A 41 -3.02 -19.58 -16.13
N SER A 42 -3.86 -18.83 -16.86
CA SER A 42 -4.62 -19.34 -18.01
C SER A 42 -3.78 -19.45 -19.28
N MET A 43 -2.83 -18.54 -19.50
CA MET A 43 -1.97 -18.55 -20.68
C MET A 43 -0.83 -19.57 -20.58
N GLY A 44 -0.42 -19.96 -19.37
CA GLY A 44 0.73 -20.83 -19.15
C GLY A 44 2.07 -20.13 -19.47
N PRO A 45 3.20 -20.86 -19.40
CA PRO A 45 4.54 -20.29 -19.61
C PRO A 45 4.73 -19.79 -21.05
N LEU A 46 5.04 -18.50 -21.23
CA LEU A 46 5.24 -17.88 -22.56
C LEU A 46 6.63 -18.14 -23.20
N ALA A 47 7.45 -18.98 -22.59
CA ALA A 47 8.85 -19.31 -22.93
C ALA A 47 9.91 -18.33 -22.38
N SER A 48 10.93 -18.89 -21.73
CA SER A 48 12.14 -18.17 -21.34
C SER A 48 13.33 -19.11 -21.17
N GLU A 49 14.54 -18.57 -21.41
CA GLU A 49 15.80 -19.26 -21.13
C GLU A 49 15.95 -19.51 -19.62
N ALA A 50 16.26 -20.75 -19.22
CA ALA A 50 16.26 -21.16 -17.82
C ALA A 50 17.15 -20.31 -16.90
N VAL A 51 18.25 -19.74 -17.43
CA VAL A 51 19.17 -18.89 -16.66
C VAL A 51 18.57 -17.52 -16.37
N ALA A 52 18.00 -16.86 -17.39
CA ALA A 52 17.34 -15.56 -17.24
C ALA A 52 16.12 -15.67 -16.30
N LEU A 53 15.39 -16.78 -16.39
CA LEU A 53 14.24 -17.02 -15.53
C LEU A 53 14.62 -17.15 -14.05
N ARG A 54 15.69 -17.90 -13.75
CA ARG A 54 16.19 -18.01 -12.36
C ARG A 54 16.63 -16.68 -11.78
N MET A 55 17.28 -15.82 -12.59
CA MET A 55 17.63 -14.48 -12.14
C MET A 55 16.38 -13.65 -11.83
N LEU A 56 15.37 -13.71 -12.70
CA LEU A 56 14.08 -13.04 -12.48
C LEU A 56 13.37 -13.53 -11.22
N GLU A 57 13.36 -14.85 -10.95
CA GLU A 57 12.80 -15.41 -9.73
C GLU A 57 13.48 -14.88 -8.47
N VAL A 58 14.82 -14.80 -8.47
CA VAL A 58 15.58 -14.24 -7.35
C VAL A 58 15.28 -12.76 -7.17
N MET A 59 15.24 -11.98 -8.26
CA MET A 59 14.89 -10.57 -8.21
C MET A 59 13.47 -10.37 -7.69
N ALA A 60 12.52 -11.20 -8.14
CA ALA A 60 11.13 -11.17 -7.69
C ALA A 60 11.03 -11.49 -6.20
N ALA A 61 11.73 -12.52 -5.73
CA ALA A 61 11.74 -12.88 -4.32
C ALA A 61 12.35 -11.78 -3.42
N VAL A 62 13.47 -11.18 -3.85
CA VAL A 62 14.11 -10.08 -3.10
C VAL A 62 13.23 -8.82 -3.11
N SER A 63 12.51 -8.56 -4.21
CA SER A 63 11.68 -7.35 -4.34
C SER A 63 10.56 -7.26 -3.30
N VAL A 64 10.13 -8.38 -2.68
CA VAL A 64 9.18 -8.41 -1.54
C VAL A 64 9.63 -7.50 -0.40
N ALA A 65 10.94 -7.32 -0.21
CA ALA A 65 11.46 -6.45 0.84
C ALA A 65 11.01 -4.98 0.65
N ALA A 66 10.77 -4.53 -0.59
CA ALA A 66 10.40 -3.15 -0.89
C ALA A 66 9.07 -2.73 -0.26
N PRO A 67 7.93 -3.43 -0.45
CA PRO A 67 6.68 -3.07 0.22
C PRO A 67 6.73 -3.23 1.75
N ILE A 68 7.54 -4.18 2.27
CA ILE A 68 7.71 -4.36 3.71
C ILE A 68 8.46 -3.18 4.32
N VAL A 69 9.67 -2.90 3.84
CA VAL A 69 10.54 -1.83 4.35
C VAL A 69 9.92 -0.47 4.06
N GLY A 70 9.41 -0.28 2.84
CA GLY A 70 8.69 0.92 2.43
C GLY A 70 7.48 1.18 3.33
N GLY A 71 6.68 0.15 3.64
CA GLY A 71 5.56 0.26 4.57
C GLY A 71 5.98 0.70 5.97
N VAL A 72 7.10 0.19 6.50
CA VAL A 72 7.65 0.61 7.80
C VAL A 72 8.12 2.06 7.76
N VAL A 73 8.89 2.44 6.74
CA VAL A 73 9.40 3.81 6.56
C VAL A 73 8.26 4.81 6.42
N LEU A 74 7.28 4.52 5.58
CA LEU A 74 6.12 5.39 5.34
C LEU A 74 5.30 5.58 6.61
N ARG A 75 5.05 4.52 7.40
CA ARG A 75 4.36 4.65 8.70
C ARG A 75 5.15 5.50 9.70
N SER A 76 6.47 5.38 9.70
CA SER A 76 7.35 6.20 10.54
C SER A 76 7.29 7.68 10.14
N LEU A 77 7.31 7.96 8.82
CA LEU A 77 7.17 9.30 8.28
C LEU A 77 5.77 9.88 8.55
N GLU A 78 4.72 9.09 8.38
CA GLU A 78 3.33 9.46 8.69
C GLU A 78 3.23 9.97 10.13
N ARG A 79 3.71 9.20 11.11
CA ARG A 79 3.70 9.60 12.53
C ARG A 79 4.49 10.89 12.82
N ARG A 80 5.56 11.17 12.07
CA ARG A 80 6.40 12.36 12.28
C ARG A 80 5.91 13.60 11.55
N LYS A 81 5.19 13.44 10.43
CA LYS A 81 4.84 14.52 9.50
C LYS A 81 3.36 14.87 9.50
N VAL A 82 2.52 14.04 10.09
CA VAL A 82 1.08 14.24 10.24
C VAL A 82 0.81 14.82 11.62
N GLY A 83 0.31 16.05 11.68
CA GLY A 83 0.04 16.77 12.93
C GLY A 83 0.72 18.13 13.03
N GLY A 84 0.45 18.85 14.12
CA GLY A 84 0.85 20.24 14.34
C GLY A 84 -0.32 21.23 14.26
N GLN A 85 -0.10 22.44 13.76
CA GLN A 85 -1.15 23.47 13.62
C GLN A 85 -2.05 23.30 12.38
N GLU A 86 -1.82 22.28 11.55
CA GLU A 86 -2.56 22.06 10.32
C GLU A 86 -3.99 21.52 10.53
N SER A 87 -4.88 21.78 9.55
CA SER A 87 -6.25 21.24 9.51
C SER A 87 -6.26 19.72 9.33
N VAL A 88 -7.34 19.07 9.73
CA VAL A 88 -7.49 17.61 9.52
C VAL A 88 -7.47 17.23 8.04
N SER A 89 -7.98 18.10 7.17
CA SER A 89 -7.96 17.94 5.71
C SER A 89 -6.55 17.97 5.12
N ALA A 90 -5.69 18.89 5.59
CA ALA A 90 -4.29 18.96 5.14
C ALA A 90 -3.50 17.71 5.58
N ALA A 91 -3.74 17.25 6.80
CA ALA A 91 -3.18 15.99 7.30
C ALA A 91 -3.67 14.78 6.49
N ALA A 92 -4.96 14.74 6.12
CA ALA A 92 -5.52 13.68 5.28
C ALA A 92 -4.83 13.59 3.91
N VAL A 93 -4.49 14.73 3.28
CA VAL A 93 -3.75 14.74 2.02
C VAL A 93 -2.34 14.13 2.16
N LYS A 94 -1.63 14.42 3.27
CA LYS A 94 -0.32 13.79 3.51
C LYS A 94 -0.43 12.29 3.72
N VAL A 95 -1.40 11.85 4.54
CA VAL A 95 -1.65 10.41 4.75
C VAL A 95 -2.01 9.77 3.42
N PHE A 96 -2.84 10.41 2.61
CA PHE A 96 -3.20 9.93 1.28
C PHE A 96 -1.96 9.63 0.43
N SER A 97 -1.02 10.57 0.33
CA SER A 97 0.23 10.35 -0.42
C SER A 97 1.05 9.18 0.13
N PHE A 98 1.21 9.06 1.44
CA PHE A 98 1.94 7.93 2.02
C PHE A 98 1.27 6.59 1.72
N ARG A 99 -0.06 6.53 1.75
CA ARG A 99 -0.82 5.31 1.44
C ARG A 99 -0.71 4.95 -0.03
N VAL A 100 -0.85 5.91 -0.94
CA VAL A 100 -0.69 5.66 -2.39
C VAL A 100 0.71 5.13 -2.70
N ILE A 101 1.76 5.74 -2.14
CA ILE A 101 3.14 5.26 -2.34
C ILE A 101 3.30 3.83 -1.79
N GLY A 102 2.79 3.57 -0.58
CA GLY A 102 2.86 2.24 0.02
C GLY A 102 2.09 1.18 -0.77
N SER A 103 0.94 1.54 -1.33
CA SER A 103 0.13 0.68 -2.19
C SER A 103 0.80 0.41 -3.52
N ALA A 104 1.39 1.43 -4.15
CA ALA A 104 2.12 1.27 -5.41
C ALA A 104 3.38 0.40 -5.26
N LEU A 105 4.08 0.48 -4.13
CA LEU A 105 5.19 -0.43 -3.83
C LEU A 105 4.72 -1.88 -3.72
N ALA A 106 3.57 -2.13 -3.07
CA ALA A 106 3.02 -3.48 -2.99
C ALA A 106 2.54 -3.96 -4.35
N GLU A 107 1.82 -3.12 -5.09
CA GLU A 107 1.23 -3.47 -6.38
C GLU A 107 2.29 -3.71 -7.47
N GLY A 108 3.27 -2.83 -7.60
CA GLY A 108 4.35 -3.01 -8.58
C GLY A 108 5.18 -4.26 -8.31
N THR A 109 5.42 -4.58 -7.03
CA THR A 109 6.12 -5.82 -6.64
C THR A 109 5.26 -7.06 -6.92
N GLY A 110 3.96 -7.02 -6.64
CA GLY A 110 3.05 -8.12 -6.92
C GLY A 110 2.94 -8.38 -8.42
N MET A 111 2.70 -7.34 -9.22
CA MET A 111 2.68 -7.42 -10.68
C MET A 111 3.98 -7.97 -11.26
N PHE A 112 5.14 -7.57 -10.73
CA PHE A 112 6.42 -8.13 -11.18
C PHE A 112 6.48 -9.64 -10.97
N MET A 113 6.04 -10.16 -9.83
CA MET A 113 5.98 -11.61 -9.59
C MET A 113 5.05 -12.31 -10.56
N LEU A 114 3.88 -11.73 -10.83
CA LEU A 114 2.93 -12.32 -11.77
C LEU A 114 3.48 -12.37 -13.19
N VAL A 115 4.24 -11.36 -13.60
CA VAL A 115 4.99 -11.37 -14.87
C VAL A 115 6.01 -12.50 -14.88
N VAL A 116 6.77 -12.71 -13.79
CA VAL A 116 7.73 -13.81 -13.72
C VAL A 116 7.04 -15.19 -13.78
N ILE A 117 5.88 -15.34 -13.13
CA ILE A 117 5.05 -16.56 -13.25
C ILE A 117 4.62 -16.77 -14.71
N LEU A 118 4.13 -15.73 -15.38
CA LEU A 118 3.72 -15.80 -16.79
C LEU A 118 4.87 -16.18 -17.73
N LEU A 119 6.10 -15.78 -17.41
CA LEU A 119 7.31 -16.17 -18.14
C LEU A 119 7.81 -17.59 -17.84
N GLY A 120 7.09 -18.33 -17.00
CA GLY A 120 7.38 -19.73 -16.64
C GLY A 120 8.07 -19.91 -15.30
N GLY A 121 8.15 -18.86 -14.48
CA GLY A 121 8.76 -18.92 -13.15
C GLY A 121 7.99 -19.84 -12.22
N ASN A 122 8.67 -20.32 -11.19
CA ASN A 122 8.13 -21.26 -10.22
C ASN A 122 6.98 -20.63 -9.42
N ALA A 123 5.74 -20.90 -9.84
CA ALA A 123 4.53 -20.44 -9.17
C ALA A 123 4.44 -20.91 -7.70
N GLY A 124 4.98 -22.08 -7.37
CA GLY A 124 5.03 -22.58 -5.98
C GLY A 124 5.87 -21.71 -5.05
N LEU A 125 6.91 -21.05 -5.59
CA LEU A 125 7.73 -20.08 -4.87
C LEU A 125 7.08 -18.68 -4.89
N LEU A 126 6.60 -18.25 -6.05
CA LEU A 126 6.21 -16.85 -6.28
C LEU A 126 4.79 -16.53 -5.79
N LEU A 127 3.84 -17.47 -5.81
CA LEU A 127 2.47 -17.21 -5.33
C LEU A 127 2.41 -16.88 -3.84
N PRO A 128 3.11 -17.60 -2.93
CA PRO A 128 3.17 -17.21 -1.52
C PRO A 128 3.75 -15.80 -1.32
N LEU A 129 4.77 -15.42 -2.10
CA LEU A 129 5.38 -14.09 -2.02
C LEU A 129 4.46 -13.00 -2.57
N TRP A 130 3.72 -13.29 -3.64
CA TRP A 130 2.68 -12.42 -4.17
C TRP A 130 1.54 -12.23 -3.15
N LEU A 131 1.15 -13.27 -2.41
CA LEU A 131 0.19 -13.12 -1.31
C LEU A 131 0.71 -12.18 -0.22
N VAL A 132 2.03 -12.14 0.04
CA VAL A 132 2.62 -11.16 0.96
C VAL A 132 2.44 -9.74 0.43
N THR A 133 2.56 -9.49 -0.88
CA THR A 133 2.32 -8.15 -1.44
C THR A 133 0.86 -7.74 -1.29
N LEU A 134 -0.10 -8.65 -1.49
CA LEU A 134 -1.51 -8.40 -1.20
C LEU A 134 -1.78 -8.10 0.29
N VAL A 135 -1.10 -8.81 1.20
CA VAL A 135 -1.17 -8.51 2.64
C VAL A 135 -0.61 -7.10 2.92
N CYS A 136 0.52 -6.72 2.32
CA CYS A 136 1.06 -5.37 2.41
C CYS A 136 0.07 -4.32 1.88
N LEU A 137 -0.61 -4.61 0.76
CA LEU A 137 -1.63 -3.74 0.18
C LEU A 137 -2.83 -3.58 1.12
N ALA A 138 -3.32 -4.68 1.72
CA ALA A 138 -4.40 -4.68 2.71
C ALA A 138 -4.03 -3.86 3.97
N PHE A 139 -2.76 -3.89 4.37
CA PHE A 139 -2.24 -3.06 5.45
C PHE A 139 -2.22 -1.56 5.15
N GLN A 140 -2.35 -1.16 3.88
CA GLN A 140 -2.53 0.23 3.46
C GLN A 140 -4.00 0.66 3.42
N TRP A 141 -4.93 -0.23 3.75
CA TRP A 141 -6.35 0.08 3.71
C TRP A 141 -6.70 1.29 4.59
N PRO A 142 -7.28 2.36 4.01
CA PRO A 142 -7.50 3.59 4.73
C PRO A 142 -8.78 3.56 5.58
N SER A 143 -8.72 4.23 6.71
CA SER A 143 -9.88 4.52 7.54
C SER A 143 -9.82 5.96 8.05
N GLY A 144 -10.95 6.66 8.02
CA GLY A 144 -11.03 8.04 8.52
C GLY A 144 -10.63 8.13 9.98
N ARG A 145 -10.99 7.14 10.80
CA ARG A 145 -10.57 7.04 12.21
C ARG A 145 -9.04 7.04 12.36
N ARG A 146 -8.31 6.22 11.58
CA ARG A 146 -6.84 6.19 11.64
C ARG A 146 -6.21 7.51 11.23
N ILE A 147 -6.79 8.22 10.25
CA ILE A 147 -6.31 9.53 9.81
C ILE A 147 -6.51 10.57 10.92
N VAL A 148 -7.70 10.59 11.54
CA VAL A 148 -8.01 11.50 12.65
C VAL A 148 -7.13 11.20 13.86
N GLU A 149 -6.94 9.93 14.22
CA GLU A 149 -6.03 9.49 15.30
C GLU A 149 -4.59 9.91 15.02
N ALA A 150 -4.09 9.72 13.79
CA ALA A 150 -2.75 10.16 13.39
C ALA A 150 -2.59 11.68 13.56
N TRP A 151 -3.55 12.46 13.09
CA TRP A 151 -3.56 13.92 13.23
C TRP A 151 -3.63 14.38 14.69
N GLN A 152 -4.48 13.76 15.52
CA GLN A 152 -4.59 14.06 16.95
C GLN A 152 -3.30 13.72 17.70
N SER A 153 -2.68 12.57 17.39
CA SER A 153 -1.43 12.14 18.01
C SER A 153 -0.28 13.10 17.71
N GLY A 154 -0.21 13.66 16.50
CA GLY A 154 0.79 14.66 16.14
C GLY A 154 0.48 16.08 16.64
N LYS A 155 -0.71 16.32 17.22
CA LYS A 155 -1.06 17.57 17.93
C LYS A 155 -0.65 17.57 19.39
N GLN A 156 -0.53 16.41 20.03
CA GLN A 156 -0.02 16.36 21.38
C GLN A 156 1.48 16.68 21.33
N PRO A 157 1.93 17.77 21.97
CA PRO A 157 3.35 18.04 22.06
C PRO A 157 3.97 16.83 22.74
N HIS A 158 4.99 16.23 22.12
CA HIS A 158 5.88 15.33 22.84
C HIS A 158 6.35 16.11 24.08
N ARG A 159 5.76 15.80 25.25
CA ARG A 159 6.34 16.15 26.54
C ARG A 159 7.69 15.44 26.58
N ARG A 160 8.72 16.15 26.12
CA ARG A 160 10.10 15.89 26.51
C ARG A 160 10.32 16.55 27.86
#